data_AF-A0A3B0Y566-F1
#
_entry.id   AF-A0A3B0Y566-F1
#
_cell.length_a   1.000
_cell.length_b   1.000
_cell.length_c   1.000
_cell.angle_alpha   90.00
_cell.angle_beta   90.00
_cell.angle_gamma   90.00
#
_symmetry.space_group_name_H-M   'P 1'
#
loop_
_entity.id
_entity.type
_entity.pdbx_description
1 polymer ?
#
loop_
_entity_poly.entity_id
_entity_poly.type
_entity_poly.pdbx_seq_one_letter_code
_entity_poly.pdbx_strand_id
1 'polypeptide(L)'
;MRFFKICALLGTLIIIADISFSWTRIQSFEDTVAAVFESMVTNQMELEGLQQELSHIDKVLKQAPQVKADEKLTVDGIEYSNYEVERLRNEQASIRLYIQEKQLDLVGASSEKKYIMNEVRILFLGSLVFLVLGTLLSAFGYLAWYFKIELFEDRRKKPR
;
A
#
# COMPACT_ATOMS: atom_id res chain seq x y z
N MET A 1 -16.84 -35.27 28.62
CA MET A 1 -15.41 -34.92 28.85
C MET A 1 -14.54 -34.92 27.59
N ARG A 2 -14.55 -35.97 26.74
CA ARG A 2 -13.68 -36.02 25.53
C ARG A 2 -13.93 -34.85 24.55
N PHE A 3 -15.20 -34.45 24.39
CA PHE A 3 -15.60 -33.35 23.49
C PHE A 3 -15.01 -31.99 23.89
N PHE A 4 -14.96 -31.67 25.19
CA PHE A 4 -14.40 -30.41 25.69
C PHE A 4 -12.88 -30.29 25.50
N LYS A 5 -12.16 -31.40 25.63
CA LYS A 5 -10.72 -31.46 25.32
C LYS A 5 -10.45 -31.21 23.83
N ILE A 6 -11.32 -31.73 22.96
CA ILE A 6 -11.24 -31.51 21.51
C ILE A 6 -11.54 -30.04 21.18
N CYS A 7 -12.55 -29.42 21.81
CA CYS A 7 -12.82 -27.98 21.65
C CYS A 7 -11.67 -27.10 22.14
N ALA A 8 -11.05 -27.42 23.29
CA ALA A 8 -9.91 -26.68 23.81
C ALA A 8 -8.70 -26.75 22.86
N LEU A 9 -8.38 -27.96 22.37
CA LEU A 9 -7.30 -28.19 21.40
C LEU A 9 -7.56 -27.48 20.07
N LEU A 10 -8.77 -27.61 19.52
CA LEU A 10 -9.16 -26.92 18.28
C LEU A 10 -9.07 -25.41 18.43
N GLY A 11 -9.55 -24.85 19.54
CA GLY A 11 -9.43 -23.41 19.81
C GLY A 11 -7.98 -22.94 19.85
N THR A 12 -7.09 -23.67 20.54
CA THR A 12 -5.66 -23.34 20.55
C THR A 12 -4.98 -23.47 19.20
N LEU A 13 -5.39 -24.46 18.39
CA LEU A 13 -4.81 -24.69 17.07
C LEU A 13 -5.22 -23.59 16.09
N ILE A 14 -6.49 -23.13 16.18
CA ILE A 14 -6.98 -21.96 15.43
C ILE A 14 -6.17 -20.71 15.77
N ILE A 15 -5.90 -20.46 17.06
CA ILE A 15 -5.10 -19.30 17.50
C ILE A 15 -3.67 -19.38 16.94
N ILE A 16 -3.00 -20.53 17.03
CA ILE A 16 -1.63 -20.70 16.54
C ILE A 16 -1.57 -20.53 15.01
N ALA A 17 -2.54 -21.10 14.30
CA ALA A 17 -2.64 -20.97 12.84
C ALA A 17 -2.87 -19.50 12.44
N ASP A 18 -3.72 -18.79 13.16
CA ASP A 18 -4.01 -17.38 12.91
C ASP A 18 -2.76 -16.51 13.13
N ILE A 19 -2.04 -16.67 14.25
CA ILE A 19 -0.79 -15.94 14.52
C ILE A 19 0.25 -16.21 13.42
N SER A 20 0.43 -17.47 13.02
CA SER A 20 1.38 -17.85 11.99
C SER A 20 1.02 -17.23 10.63
N PHE A 21 -0.27 -17.25 10.29
CA PHE A 21 -0.79 -16.63 9.07
C PHE A 21 -0.58 -15.12 9.08
N SER A 22 -0.92 -14.44 10.17
CA SER A 22 -0.69 -12.99 10.33
C SER A 22 0.79 -12.64 10.15
N TRP A 23 1.71 -13.42 10.75
CA TRP A 23 3.15 -13.19 10.63
C TRP A 23 3.63 -13.23 9.16
N THR A 24 3.29 -14.29 8.43
CA THR A 24 3.68 -14.42 7.01
C THR A 24 3.10 -13.31 6.14
N ARG A 25 1.89 -12.85 6.45
CA ARG A 25 1.21 -11.78 5.71
C ARG A 25 1.81 -10.41 5.98
N ILE A 26 2.15 -10.11 7.24
CA ILE A 26 2.83 -8.85 7.61
C ILE A 26 4.14 -8.73 6.83
N GLN A 27 4.94 -9.80 6.78
CA GLN A 27 6.20 -9.79 6.05
C GLN A 27 5.99 -9.54 4.54
N SER A 28 5.05 -10.25 3.91
CA SER A 28 4.73 -10.03 2.49
C SER A 28 4.18 -8.62 2.20
N PHE A 29 3.48 -8.04 3.17
CA PHE A 29 2.91 -6.70 3.06
C PHE A 29 3.99 -5.64 3.18
N GLU A 30 4.93 -5.78 4.11
CA GLU A 30 6.07 -4.87 4.24
C GLU A 30 6.87 -4.78 2.94
N ASP A 31 7.21 -5.93 2.34
CA ASP A 31 7.95 -5.97 1.08
C ASP A 31 7.19 -5.29 -0.07
N THR A 32 5.89 -5.56 -0.17
CA THR A 32 5.04 -5.02 -1.25
C THR A 32 4.80 -3.53 -1.08
N VAL A 33 4.52 -3.08 0.15
CA VAL A 33 4.32 -1.65 0.44
C VAL A 33 5.60 -0.86 0.27
N ALA A 34 6.75 -1.42 0.68
CA ALA A 34 8.04 -0.79 0.46
C ALA A 34 8.30 -0.57 -1.04
N ALA A 35 8.10 -1.59 -1.87
CA ALA A 35 8.28 -1.49 -3.32
C ALA A 35 7.33 -0.47 -3.98
N VAL A 36 6.04 -0.48 -3.63
CA VAL A 36 5.06 0.48 -4.17
C VAL A 36 5.36 1.90 -3.69
N PHE A 37 5.77 2.07 -2.43
CA PHE A 37 6.12 3.37 -1.88
C PHE A 37 7.39 3.93 -2.52
N GLU A 38 8.44 3.12 -2.67
CA GLU A 38 9.69 3.50 -3.34
C GLU A 38 9.45 3.91 -4.79
N SER A 39 8.64 3.13 -5.53
CA SER A 39 8.23 3.46 -6.90
C SER A 39 7.44 4.78 -6.95
N MET A 40 6.49 4.98 -6.03
CA MET A 40 5.68 6.19 -5.98
C MET A 40 6.54 7.43 -5.67
N VAL A 41 7.46 7.34 -4.71
CA VAL A 41 8.37 8.43 -4.35
C VAL A 41 9.33 8.74 -5.50
N THR A 42 9.89 7.72 -6.15
CA THR A 42 10.81 7.90 -7.27
C THR A 42 10.10 8.60 -8.44
N ASN A 43 8.93 8.11 -8.85
CA ASN A 43 8.14 8.74 -9.90
C ASN A 43 7.70 10.16 -9.53
N GLN A 44 7.42 10.43 -8.25
CA GLN A 44 7.08 11.77 -7.79
C GLN A 44 8.27 12.73 -7.86
N MET A 45 9.47 12.30 -7.43
CA MET A 45 10.69 13.09 -7.55
C MET A 45 11.06 13.37 -9.01
N GLU A 46 10.93 12.37 -9.89
CA GLU A 46 11.13 12.56 -11.33
C GLU A 46 10.14 13.57 -11.91
N LEU A 47 8.86 13.49 -11.53
CA LEU A 47 7.83 14.41 -11.99
C LEU A 47 8.11 15.84 -11.50
N GLU A 48 8.49 16.01 -10.24
CA GLU A 48 8.88 17.31 -9.69
C GLU A 48 10.09 17.90 -10.44
N GLY A 49 11.09 17.07 -10.75
CA GLY A 49 12.24 17.46 -11.57
C GLY A 49 11.82 17.93 -12.98
N LEU A 50 10.99 17.14 -13.66
CA LEU A 50 10.47 17.47 -15.00
C LEU A 50 9.60 18.74 -14.98
N GLN A 51 8.80 18.94 -13.94
CA GLN A 51 8.03 20.18 -13.77
C GLN A 51 8.92 21.39 -13.57
N GLN A 52 10.01 21.24 -12.81
CA GLN A 52 11.00 22.30 -12.64
C GLN A 52 11.71 22.62 -13.96
N GLU A 53 12.16 21.62 -14.71
CA GLU A 53 12.75 21.78 -16.04
C GLU A 53 11.79 22.49 -17.00
N LEU A 54 10.53 22.05 -17.04
CA LEU A 54 9.51 22.67 -17.87
C LEU A 54 9.24 24.13 -17.47
N SER A 55 9.24 24.43 -16.17
CA SER A 55 9.09 25.81 -15.69
C SER A 55 10.25 26.69 -16.14
N HIS A 56 11.46 26.14 -16.20
CA HIS A 56 12.64 26.83 -16.69
C HIS A 56 12.55 27.10 -18.19
N ILE A 57 12.17 26.08 -18.97
CA ILE A 57 11.95 26.19 -20.42
C ILE A 57 10.87 27.24 -20.72
N ASP A 58 9.77 27.24 -19.96
CA ASP A 58 8.70 28.24 -20.11
C ASP A 58 9.19 29.67 -19.85
N LYS A 59 10.11 29.88 -18.89
CA LYS A 59 10.74 31.20 -18.68
C LYS A 59 11.60 31.60 -19.87
N VAL A 60 12.44 30.69 -20.36
CA VAL A 60 13.32 30.92 -21.52
C VAL A 60 12.49 31.30 -22.76
N LEU A 61 11.44 30.54 -23.05
CA LEU A 61 10.56 30.80 -24.20
C LEU A 61 9.73 32.09 -24.07
N LYS A 62 9.39 32.52 -22.86
CA LYS A 62 8.70 33.81 -22.63
C LYS A 62 9.62 35.02 -22.84
N GLN A 63 10.91 34.88 -22.54
CA GLN A 63 11.89 35.96 -22.68
C GLN A 63 12.53 36.01 -24.08
N ALA A 64 12.56 34.88 -24.79
CA ALA A 64 13.04 34.78 -26.18
C ALA A 64 12.49 35.84 -27.15
N PRO A 65 11.17 36.14 -27.21
CA PRO A 65 10.65 37.16 -28.14
C PRO A 65 11.03 38.61 -27.78
N GLN A 66 11.64 38.85 -26.61
CA GLN A 66 12.06 40.19 -26.17
C GLN A 66 13.51 40.51 -26.58
N VAL A 67 14.26 39.54 -27.07
CA VAL A 67 15.67 39.68 -27.46
C VAL A 67 15.77 39.79 -28.98
N LYS A 68 16.61 40.73 -29.47
CA LYS A 68 16.83 40.92 -30.90
C LYS A 68 17.53 39.69 -31.50
N ALA A 69 17.28 39.40 -32.77
CA ALA A 69 17.72 38.18 -33.46
C ALA A 69 19.25 37.89 -33.46
N ASP A 70 20.10 38.81 -32.98
CA ASP A 70 21.55 38.66 -32.88
C ASP A 70 22.09 38.69 -31.44
N GLU A 71 21.25 38.92 -30.42
CA GLU A 71 21.66 38.92 -29.02
C GLU A 71 21.41 37.56 -28.37
N LYS A 72 22.37 37.11 -27.55
CA LYS A 72 22.20 35.91 -26.73
C LYS A 72 21.19 36.19 -25.62
N LEU A 73 20.25 35.28 -25.42
CA LEU A 73 19.26 35.37 -24.35
C LEU A 73 19.90 34.91 -23.04
N THR A 74 19.94 35.74 -21.99
CA THR A 74 20.43 35.32 -20.67
C THR A 74 19.27 35.08 -19.72
N VAL A 75 19.11 33.85 -19.22
CA VAL A 75 18.06 33.48 -18.25
C VAL A 75 18.71 32.78 -17.07
N ASP A 76 18.43 33.25 -15.85
CA ASP A 76 18.97 32.71 -14.59
C ASP A 76 20.53 32.56 -14.62
N GLY A 77 21.22 33.47 -15.33
CA GLY A 77 22.69 33.49 -15.45
C GLY A 77 23.27 32.58 -16.54
N ILE A 78 22.43 31.92 -17.34
CA ILE A 78 22.84 31.04 -18.45
C ILE A 78 22.54 31.75 -19.77
N GLU A 79 23.53 31.81 -20.66
CA GLU A 79 23.37 32.32 -22.03
C GLU A 79 22.84 31.24 -22.97
N TYR A 80 21.78 31.57 -23.70
CA TYR A 80 21.15 30.72 -24.72
C TYR A 80 21.27 31.37 -26.09
N SER A 81 21.68 30.57 -27.07
CA SER A 81 21.63 30.90 -28.49
C SER A 81 20.23 30.69 -29.07
N ASN A 82 19.92 31.35 -30.20
CA ASN A 82 18.64 31.16 -30.88
C ASN A 82 18.38 29.70 -31.30
N TYR A 83 19.43 28.95 -31.62
CA TYR A 83 19.33 27.53 -31.91
C TYR A 83 18.89 26.72 -30.68
N GLU A 84 19.45 27.02 -29.50
CA GLU A 84 19.09 26.35 -28.24
C GLU A 84 17.66 26.68 -27.83
N VAL A 85 17.22 27.92 -28.03
CA VAL A 85 15.83 28.32 -27.77
C VAL A 85 14.84 27.52 -28.64
N GLU A 86 15.13 27.36 -29.93
CA GLU A 86 14.27 26.60 -30.84
C GLU A 86 14.31 25.08 -30.53
N ARG A 87 15.47 24.56 -30.11
CA ARG A 87 15.60 23.19 -29.59
C ARG A 87 14.74 22.99 -28.34
N LEU A 88 14.83 23.88 -27.35
CA LEU A 88 14.03 23.82 -26.12
C LEU A 88 12.53 23.92 -26.39
N ARG A 89 12.14 24.68 -27.42
CA ARG A 89 10.76 24.76 -27.89
C ARG A 89 10.24 23.42 -28.39
N ASN A 90 11.06 22.68 -29.14
CA ASN A 90 10.72 21.35 -29.61
C ASN A 90 10.70 20.33 -28.45
N GLU A 91 11.65 20.44 -27.51
CA GLU A 91 11.74 19.56 -26.34
C GLU A 91 10.58 19.78 -25.34
N GLN A 92 10.03 21.00 -25.25
CA GLN A 92 8.90 21.34 -24.39
C GLN A 92 7.68 20.44 -24.63
N ALA A 93 7.36 20.16 -25.89
CA ALA A 93 6.22 19.31 -26.25
C ALA A 93 6.45 17.86 -25.78
N SER A 94 7.67 17.33 -25.97
CA SER A 94 8.03 15.99 -25.48
C SER A 94 8.02 15.91 -23.95
N ILE A 95 8.52 16.93 -23.24
CA ILE A 95 8.53 16.95 -21.77
C ILE A 95 7.10 17.00 -21.22
N ARG A 96 6.18 17.76 -21.84
CA ARG A 96 4.77 17.77 -21.44
C ARG A 96 4.11 16.40 -21.59
N LEU A 97 4.38 15.71 -22.69
CA LEU A 97 3.88 14.35 -22.91
C LEU A 97 4.42 13.39 -21.85
N TYR A 98 5.71 13.47 -21.55
CA TYR A 98 6.34 12.63 -20.53
C TYR A 98 5.81 12.89 -19.12
N ILE A 99 5.52 14.15 -18.76
CA ILE A 99 4.85 14.50 -17.49
C ILE A 99 3.45 13.87 -17.42
N GLN A 100 2.67 13.91 -18.52
CA GLN A 100 1.33 13.31 -18.55
C GLN A 100 1.39 11.79 -18.39
N GLU A 101 2.34 11.14 -19.05
CA GLU A 101 2.60 9.70 -18.89
C GLU A 101 2.93 9.35 -17.44
N LYS A 102 3.86 10.08 -16.81
CA LYS A 102 4.22 9.88 -15.40
C LYS A 102 3.07 10.17 -14.43
N GLN A 103 2.20 11.14 -14.75
CA GLN A 103 0.97 11.38 -13.98
C GLN A 103 0.01 10.20 -14.07
N LEU A 104 -0.16 9.60 -15.25
CA LEU A 104 -0.97 8.39 -15.44
C LEU A 104 -0.40 7.22 -14.64
N ASP A 105 0.92 7.02 -14.67
CA ASP A 105 1.61 5.98 -13.90
C ASP A 105 1.40 6.16 -12.38
N LEU A 106 1.51 7.39 -11.87
CA LEU A 106 1.25 7.69 -10.47
C LEU A 106 -0.21 7.44 -10.06
N VAL A 107 -1.17 7.77 -10.93
CA VAL A 107 -2.59 7.45 -10.70
C VAL A 107 -2.81 5.93 -10.68
N GLY A 108 -2.17 5.21 -11.59
CA GLY A 108 -2.16 3.74 -11.63
C GLY A 108 -1.63 3.15 -10.32
N ALA A 109 -0.43 3.54 -9.90
CA ALA A 109 0.19 3.09 -8.66
C ALA A 109 -0.64 3.46 -7.41
N SER A 110 -1.28 4.63 -7.40
CA SER A 110 -2.18 5.01 -6.31
C SER A 110 -3.42 4.12 -6.21
N SER A 111 -3.95 3.67 -7.36
CA SER A 111 -5.10 2.75 -7.39
C SER A 111 -4.71 1.36 -6.86
N GLU A 112 -3.52 0.88 -7.23
CA GLU A 112 -2.95 -0.39 -6.76
C GLU A 112 -2.69 -0.36 -5.26
N LYS A 113 -2.09 0.73 -4.74
CA LYS A 113 -1.93 0.95 -3.29
C LYS A 113 -3.28 0.85 -2.55
N LYS A 114 -4.33 1.46 -3.09
CA LYS A 114 -5.66 1.42 -2.47
C LYS A 114 -6.25 0.01 -2.47
N TYR A 115 -6.05 -0.73 -3.55
CA TYR A 115 -6.48 -2.12 -3.66
C TYR A 115 -5.77 -3.00 -2.62
N ILE A 116 -4.43 -2.94 -2.57
CA ILE A 116 -3.61 -3.70 -1.61
C ILE A 116 -4.00 -3.37 -0.17
N MET A 117 -4.17 -2.09 0.15
CA MET A 117 -4.55 -1.67 1.51
C MET A 117 -5.96 -2.14 1.89
N ASN A 118 -6.89 -2.24 0.93
CA ASN A 118 -8.22 -2.78 1.19
C ASN A 118 -8.20 -4.29 1.40
N GLU A 119 -7.41 -5.02 0.61
CA GLU A 119 -7.22 -6.47 0.77
C GLU A 119 -6.65 -6.79 2.16
N VAL A 120 -5.64 -6.04 2.61
CA VAL A 120 -5.07 -6.19 3.95
C VAL A 120 -6.08 -5.89 5.05
N ARG A 121 -6.94 -4.87 4.91
CA ARG A 121 -8.01 -4.63 5.89
C ARG A 121 -8.98 -5.79 6.01
N ILE A 122 -9.38 -6.39 4.88
CA ILE A 122 -10.31 -7.53 4.86
C ILE A 122 -9.64 -8.75 5.52
N LEU A 123 -8.39 -9.03 5.19
CA LEU A 123 -7.62 -10.12 5.79
C LEU A 123 -7.43 -9.94 7.30
N PHE A 124 -7.11 -8.71 7.74
CA PHE A 124 -7.00 -8.38 9.16
C PHE A 124 -8.33 -8.58 9.88
N LEU A 125 -9.45 -8.13 9.29
CA LEU A 125 -10.78 -8.34 9.86
C LEU A 125 -11.12 -9.83 9.96
N GLY A 126 -10.77 -10.62 8.94
CA GLY A 126 -10.93 -12.07 8.94
C GLY A 126 -10.13 -12.74 10.07
N SER A 127 -8.85 -12.40 10.20
CA SER A 127 -7.97 -12.88 11.27
C SER A 127 -8.54 -12.53 12.66
N LEU A 128 -9.01 -11.29 12.86
CA LEU A 128 -9.65 -10.87 14.10
C LEU A 128 -10.87 -11.73 14.46
N VAL A 129 -11.71 -12.08 13.48
CA VAL A 129 -12.86 -12.96 13.68
C VAL A 129 -12.41 -14.37 14.08
N PHE A 130 -11.41 -14.94 13.41
CA PHE A 130 -10.85 -16.25 13.76
C PHE A 130 -10.23 -16.27 15.16
N LEU A 131 -9.56 -15.18 15.55
CA LEU A 131 -8.97 -15.04 16.88
C LEU A 131 -10.05 -14.99 17.97
N VAL A 132 -11.12 -14.22 17.77
CA VAL A 132 -12.27 -14.17 18.70
C VAL A 132 -12.95 -15.53 18.80
N LEU A 133 -13.19 -16.21 17.68
CA LEU A 133 -13.79 -17.55 17.69
C LEU A 133 -12.88 -18.58 18.37
N GLY A 134 -11.59 -18.57 18.06
CA GLY A 134 -10.59 -19.47 18.65
C GLY A 134 -10.44 -19.28 20.15
N THR A 135 -10.39 -18.03 20.62
CA THR A 135 -10.32 -17.70 22.05
C THR A 135 -11.60 -18.10 22.78
N LEU A 136 -12.79 -17.87 22.22
CA LEU A 136 -14.05 -18.34 22.79
C LEU A 136 -14.08 -19.87 22.88
N LEU A 137 -13.75 -20.58 21.79
CA LEU A 137 -13.73 -22.06 21.77
C LEU A 137 -12.76 -22.62 22.82
N SER A 138 -11.57 -22.01 22.91
CA SER A 138 -10.53 -22.40 23.86
C SER A 138 -10.99 -22.15 25.31
N ALA A 139 -11.49 -20.95 25.61
CA ALA A 139 -11.97 -20.59 26.94
C ALA A 139 -13.14 -21.47 27.40
N PHE A 140 -14.15 -21.68 26.54
CA PHE A 140 -15.26 -22.58 26.84
C PHE A 140 -14.78 -24.03 27.01
N GLY A 141 -13.87 -24.50 26.16
CA GLY A 141 -13.29 -25.84 26.26
C GLY A 141 -12.56 -26.06 27.57
N TYR A 142 -11.70 -25.11 27.97
CA TYR A 142 -10.97 -25.17 29.24
C TYR A 142 -11.88 -25.04 30.46
N LEU A 143 -12.82 -24.09 30.46
CA LEU A 143 -13.77 -23.90 31.56
C LEU A 143 -14.66 -25.14 31.75
N ALA A 144 -15.23 -25.68 30.68
CA ALA A 144 -16.08 -26.87 30.75
C ALA A 144 -15.30 -28.12 31.15
N TRP A 145 -14.01 -28.22 30.76
CA TRP A 145 -13.14 -29.29 31.22
C TRP A 145 -12.78 -29.16 32.70
N TYR A 146 -12.41 -27.96 33.16
CA TYR A 146 -11.98 -27.68 34.53
C TYR A 146 -13.13 -27.84 35.54
N PHE A 147 -14.29 -27.25 35.25
CA PHE A 147 -15.47 -27.33 36.13
C PHE A 147 -16.25 -28.65 36.00
N LYS A 148 -15.82 -29.56 35.11
CA LYS A 148 -16.53 -30.81 34.77
C LYS A 148 -18.03 -30.56 34.53
N ILE A 149 -18.37 -29.45 33.87
CA ILE A 149 -19.77 -29.10 33.59
C ILE A 149 -20.34 -30.19 32.67
N GLU A 150 -21.18 -31.06 33.21
CA GLU A 150 -21.96 -32.03 32.45
C GLU A 150 -23.08 -31.24 31.72
N LEU A 151 -22.78 -30.71 30.53
CA LEU A 151 -23.78 -30.02 29.68
C LEU A 151 -24.98 -30.91 29.30
N PHE A 152 -24.88 -32.21 29.55
CA PHE A 152 -25.98 -33.17 29.45
C PHE A 152 -26.10 -33.89 30.78
N GLU A 153 -27.13 -33.59 31.57
CA GLU A 153 -27.56 -34.44 32.70
C GLU A 153 -27.80 -35.85 32.14
N ASP A 154 -26.98 -36.82 32.53
CA ASP A 154 -27.25 -38.23 32.25
C ASP A 154 -28.50 -38.65 33.03
N ARG A 155 -29.67 -38.63 32.36
CA ARG A 155 -30.97 -39.01 32.92
C ARG A 155 -31.01 -40.45 33.46
N ARG A 156 -29.96 -41.27 33.25
CA ARG A 156 -29.85 -42.63 33.80
C ARG A 156 -29.45 -42.69 35.27
N LYS A 157 -29.07 -41.57 35.90
CA LYS A 157 -28.60 -41.52 37.30
C LYS A 157 -29.65 -41.08 38.34
N LYS A 158 -30.87 -40.74 37.94
CA LYS A 158 -31.95 -40.45 38.92
C LYS A 158 -32.66 -41.77 39.30
N PRO A 159 -32.61 -42.22 40.57
CA PRO A 159 -33.46 -43.32 41.02
C PRO A 159 -34.94 -42.88 40.93
N ARG A 160 -35.80 -43.82 40.50
CA ARG A 160 -37.26 -43.64 40.38
C ARG A 160 -37.90 -43.27 41.70
#